data_AF-A0A836INL3-F1
#
_entry.id   AF-A0A836INL3-F1
#
_cell.length_a   1.000
_cell.length_b   1.000
_cell.length_c   1.000
_cell.angle_alpha   90.00
_cell.angle_beta   90.00
_cell.angle_gamma   90.00
#
_symmetry.space_group_name_H-M   'P 1'
#
loop_
_entity.id
_entity.type
_entity.pdbx_description
1 polymer ?
#
loop_
_entity_poly.entity_id
_entity_poly.type
_entity_poly.pdbx_seq_one_letter_code
_entity_poly.pdbx_strand_id
1 'polypeptide(L)'
;METTIEALMEALAVLQQATALDFSGDAEDAVEMYIAAATRFDAVAEVLPTDLAEIVKRNTEEIRRKVEMLRRSRWAHEQLSLFPSFKIQFVPAPIPFEDYRVPRSPFSRVFWLMRLLERSIREGAFLTPSLYVWREIWFQDGCRASLRFVGAKIKYASGLCSAMEPLLSMTTLGDIEKTEKNLRKFVNVERELRNTLDSETGRVTDAKPQRKSVWGALAKKAKSWTHQESSYADCLTWALNALEQGQLFERWHIYFTQAAEGVSPVPPGIQFILDLLQHIGIQLYTGLCVFLLHDMAILVERYQYKSQKSVTRLLPVEPKLESGNASA
;
A
#
# COMPACT_ATOMS: atom_id res chain seq x y z
N MET A 1 -11.09 64.10 35.13
CA MET A 1 -11.31 62.80 35.80
C MET A 1 -12.70 62.26 35.50
N GLU A 2 -13.76 63.08 35.54
CA GLU A 2 -15.09 62.67 35.04
C GLU A 2 -15.09 62.32 33.55
N THR A 3 -14.48 63.17 32.71
CA THR A 3 -14.38 62.95 31.25
C THR A 3 -13.61 61.68 30.85
N THR A 4 -12.64 61.25 31.67
CA THR A 4 -11.87 60.02 31.44
C THR A 4 -12.65 58.77 31.85
N ILE A 5 -13.57 58.89 32.81
CA ILE A 5 -14.45 57.79 33.24
C ILE A 5 -15.54 57.56 32.19
N GLU A 6 -16.15 58.63 31.67
CA GLU A 6 -17.14 58.55 30.59
C GLU A 6 -16.56 57.90 29.33
N ALA A 7 -15.36 58.32 28.89
CA ALA A 7 -14.70 57.73 27.74
C ALA A 7 -14.34 56.25 27.94
N LEU A 8 -14.00 55.83 29.16
CA LEU A 8 -13.77 54.43 29.49
C LEU A 8 -15.06 53.61 29.45
N MET A 9 -16.17 54.17 29.95
CA MET A 9 -17.49 53.54 29.90
C MET A 9 -17.97 53.34 28.46
N GLU A 10 -17.76 54.34 27.60
CA GLU A 10 -18.07 54.22 26.17
C GLU A 10 -17.22 53.13 25.49
N ALA A 11 -15.91 53.08 25.77
CA ALA A 11 -15.04 52.03 25.23
C ALA A 11 -15.49 50.62 25.68
N LEU A 12 -15.91 50.48 26.94
CA LEU A 12 -16.44 49.22 27.48
C LEU A 12 -17.78 48.83 26.85
N ALA A 13 -18.68 49.78 26.61
CA ALA A 13 -19.96 49.50 25.96
C ALA A 13 -19.76 48.96 24.53
N VAL A 14 -18.81 49.56 23.78
CA VAL A 14 -18.45 49.09 22.43
C VAL A 14 -17.82 47.70 22.48
N LEU A 15 -16.98 47.42 23.47
CA LEU A 15 -16.40 46.09 23.68
C LEU A 15 -17.49 45.05 23.98
N GLN A 16 -18.47 45.38 24.83
CA GLN A 16 -19.59 44.50 25.14
C GLN A 16 -20.43 44.19 23.90
N GLN A 17 -20.66 45.19 23.05
CA GLN A 17 -21.36 44.99 21.77
C GLN A 17 -20.55 44.09 20.82
N ALA A 18 -19.23 44.29 20.72
CA ALA A 18 -18.35 43.41 19.95
C ALA A 18 -18.42 41.96 20.42
N THR A 19 -18.43 41.74 21.74
CA THR A 19 -18.55 40.41 22.33
C THR A 19 -19.92 39.78 22.09
N ALA A 20 -21.00 40.56 22.11
CA ALA A 20 -22.33 40.05 21.78
C ALA A 20 -22.42 39.56 20.32
N LEU A 21 -21.85 40.33 19.39
CA LEU A 21 -21.80 39.97 17.96
C LEU A 21 -20.94 38.72 17.70
N ASP A 22 -19.82 38.60 18.42
CA ASP A 22 -18.96 37.42 18.40
C ASP A 22 -19.71 36.17 18.88
N PHE A 23 -20.48 36.29 19.96
CA PHE A 23 -21.32 35.18 20.46
C PHE A 23 -22.50 34.85 19.55
N SER A 24 -23.05 35.80 18.79
CA SER A 24 -24.09 35.53 17.80
C SER A 24 -23.56 34.95 16.49
N GLY A 25 -22.24 34.81 16.35
CA GLY A 25 -21.58 34.28 15.15
C GLY A 25 -21.41 35.31 14.02
N ASP A 26 -21.69 36.59 14.29
CA ASP A 26 -21.51 37.67 13.33
C ASP A 26 -20.07 38.21 13.39
N ALA A 27 -19.16 37.42 12.83
CA ALA A 27 -17.72 37.64 12.98
C ALA A 27 -17.21 38.89 12.26
N GLU A 28 -17.88 39.37 11.20
CA GLU A 28 -17.48 40.59 10.48
C GLU A 28 -17.77 41.82 11.34
N ASP A 29 -19.01 41.97 11.79
CA ASP A 29 -19.44 43.09 12.62
C ASP A 29 -18.73 43.06 13.99
N ALA A 30 -18.48 41.86 14.55
CA ALA A 30 -17.70 41.70 15.76
C ALA A 30 -16.26 42.23 15.59
N VAL A 31 -15.60 41.92 14.48
CA VAL A 31 -14.24 42.40 14.20
C VAL A 31 -14.20 43.92 14.09
N GLU A 32 -15.17 44.53 13.40
CA GLU A 32 -15.26 45.99 13.31
C GLU A 32 -15.45 46.64 14.69
N MET A 33 -16.35 46.09 15.51
CA MET A 33 -16.61 46.62 16.85
C MET A 33 -15.43 46.41 17.81
N TYR A 34 -14.71 45.28 17.73
CA TYR A 34 -13.50 45.06 18.52
C TYR A 34 -12.38 46.05 18.15
N ILE A 35 -12.21 46.38 16.86
CA ILE A 35 -11.26 47.41 16.41
C ILE A 35 -11.68 48.78 16.97
N ALA A 36 -12.96 49.12 16.87
CA ALA A 36 -13.49 50.37 17.38
C ALA A 36 -13.36 50.50 18.91
N ALA A 37 -13.49 49.40 19.67
CA ALA A 37 -13.21 49.36 21.10
C ALA A 37 -11.72 49.58 21.38
N ALA A 38 -10.84 48.89 20.65
CA ALA A 38 -9.40 49.00 20.84
C ALA A 38 -8.88 50.44 20.60
N THR A 39 -9.34 51.10 19.53
CA THR A 39 -8.98 52.49 19.24
C THR A 39 -9.43 53.45 20.34
N ARG A 40 -10.61 53.23 20.93
CA ARG A 40 -11.10 54.05 22.06
C ARG A 40 -10.28 53.81 23.33
N PHE A 41 -9.92 52.56 23.63
CA PHE A 41 -9.04 52.27 24.76
C PHE A 41 -7.64 52.87 24.61
N ASP A 42 -7.07 52.88 23.40
CA ASP A 42 -5.79 53.56 23.14
C ASP A 42 -5.87 55.05 23.43
N ALA A 43 -6.92 55.73 22.96
CA ALA A 43 -7.14 57.15 23.22
C ALA A 43 -7.33 57.45 24.72
N VAL A 44 -8.04 56.59 25.45
CA VAL A 44 -8.21 56.72 26.90
C VAL A 44 -6.90 56.47 27.65
N ALA A 45 -6.06 55.55 27.18
CA ALA A 45 -4.77 55.25 27.81
C ALA A 45 -3.76 56.40 27.75
N GLU A 46 -3.88 57.33 26.79
CA GLU A 46 -3.00 58.51 26.68
C GLU A 46 -3.22 59.54 27.79
N VAL A 47 -4.42 59.55 28.39
CA VAL A 47 -4.83 60.55 29.39
C VAL A 47 -4.92 60.00 30.82
N LEU A 48 -4.66 58.70 31.00
CA LEU A 48 -4.68 58.03 32.30
C LEU A 48 -3.31 58.11 33.01
N PRO A 49 -3.30 58.03 34.36
CA PRO A 49 -2.07 57.78 35.13
C PRO A 49 -1.37 56.51 34.64
N THR A 50 -0.04 56.50 34.67
CA THR A 50 0.81 55.45 34.09
C THR A 50 0.37 54.03 34.47
N ASP A 51 0.10 53.79 35.75
CA ASP A 51 -0.28 52.47 36.26
C ASP A 51 -1.61 51.97 35.65
N LEU A 52 -2.58 52.86 35.45
CA LEU A 52 -3.88 52.53 34.84
C LEU A 52 -3.78 52.46 33.32
N ALA A 53 -2.96 53.32 32.71
CA ALA A 53 -2.70 53.30 31.27
C ALA A 53 -2.05 51.98 30.83
N GLU A 54 -1.14 51.42 31.63
CA GLU A 54 -0.54 50.10 31.37
C GLU A 54 -1.57 48.97 31.39
N ILE A 55 -2.50 49.00 32.35
CA ILE A 55 -3.59 48.02 32.44
C ILE A 55 -4.50 48.11 31.20
N VAL A 56 -4.89 49.32 30.81
CA VAL A 56 -5.72 49.54 29.62
C VAL A 56 -5.00 49.06 28.36
N LYS A 57 -3.72 49.44 28.17
CA LYS A 57 -2.92 48.99 27.02
C LYS A 57 -2.79 47.47 26.94
N ARG A 58 -2.61 46.79 28.08
CA ARG A 58 -2.57 45.32 28.14
C ARG A 58 -3.90 44.71 27.67
N ASN A 59 -5.03 45.25 28.15
CA ASN A 59 -6.35 44.76 27.75
C ASN A 59 -6.65 45.05 26.27
N THR A 60 -6.22 46.21 25.76
CA THR A 60 -6.31 46.53 24.33
C THR A 60 -5.57 45.51 23.47
N GLU A 61 -4.41 45.03 23.92
CA GLU A 61 -3.66 44.01 23.19
C GLU A 61 -4.38 42.66 23.14
N GLU A 62 -5.07 42.26 24.20
CA GLU A 62 -5.92 41.06 24.16
C GLU A 62 -7.09 41.21 23.16
N ILE A 63 -7.68 42.40 23.06
CA ILE A 63 -8.71 42.71 22.05
C ILE A 63 -8.12 42.56 20.63
N ARG A 64 -6.91 43.08 20.38
CA ARG A 64 -6.25 42.94 19.07
C ARG A 64 -5.95 41.47 18.72
N ARG A 65 -5.51 40.67 19.69
CA ARG A 65 -5.31 39.22 19.49
C ARG A 65 -6.60 38.51 19.12
N LYS A 66 -7.72 38.89 19.75
CA LYS A 66 -9.04 38.34 19.42
C LYS A 66 -9.48 38.71 18.00
N VAL A 67 -9.23 39.94 17.54
CA VAL A 67 -9.45 40.36 16.14
C VAL A 67 -8.65 39.48 15.17
N GLU A 68 -7.37 39.24 15.45
CA GLU A 68 -6.52 38.41 14.61
C GLU A 68 -7.00 36.95 14.56
N MET A 69 -7.46 36.41 15.69
CA MET A 69 -8.05 35.06 15.76
C MET A 69 -9.31 34.94 14.89
N LEU A 70 -10.20 35.92 14.95
CA LEU A 70 -11.44 35.94 14.16
C LEU A 70 -11.14 36.02 12.65
N ARG A 71 -10.18 36.87 12.25
CA ARG A 71 -9.75 36.98 10.85
C ARG A 71 -9.12 35.70 10.31
N ARG A 72 -8.30 35.01 11.10
CA ARG A 72 -7.72 33.71 10.71
C ARG A 72 -8.75 32.60 10.57
N SER A 73 -9.74 32.57 11.47
CA SER A 73 -10.82 31.59 11.44
C SER A 73 -11.68 31.75 10.18
N ARG A 74 -11.97 33.00 9.80
CA ARG A 74 -12.60 33.33 8.52
C ARG A 74 -11.78 32.86 7.33
N TRP A 75 -10.48 33.18 7.28
CA TRP A 75 -9.62 32.77 6.17
C TRP A 75 -9.59 31.25 6.00
N ALA A 76 -9.56 30.49 7.10
CA ALA A 76 -9.66 29.04 7.07
C ALA A 76 -11.03 28.55 6.55
N HIS A 77 -12.12 29.23 6.90
CA HIS A 77 -13.46 28.89 6.42
C HIS A 77 -13.67 29.23 4.93
N GLU A 78 -13.17 30.38 4.48
CA GLU A 78 -13.20 30.79 3.07
C GLU A 78 -12.34 29.86 2.21
N GLN A 79 -11.16 29.45 2.69
CA GLN A 79 -10.32 28.43 2.03
C GLN A 79 -11.05 27.08 1.89
N LEU A 80 -11.82 26.66 2.89
CA LEU A 80 -12.63 25.43 2.82
C LEU A 80 -13.80 25.57 1.84
N SER A 81 -14.36 26.78 1.67
CA SER A 81 -15.48 27.04 0.75
C SER A 81 -15.10 27.06 -0.74
N LEU A 82 -13.80 27.20 -1.06
CA LEU A 82 -13.27 27.16 -2.42
C LEU A 82 -13.18 25.74 -2.99
N PHE A 83 -13.38 24.71 -2.18
CA PHE A 83 -13.40 23.33 -2.65
C PHE A 83 -14.83 22.91 -2.97
N PRO A 84 -15.12 22.44 -4.21
CA PRO A 84 -16.45 21.97 -4.55
C PRO A 84 -16.84 20.80 -3.65
N SER A 85 -17.91 20.99 -2.86
CA SER A 85 -18.51 19.95 -2.02
C SER A 85 -19.45 19.08 -2.86
N PHE A 86 -18.88 18.26 -3.73
CA PHE A 86 -19.67 17.21 -4.38
C PHE A 86 -20.01 16.12 -3.37
N LYS A 87 -21.26 15.65 -3.39
CA LYS A 87 -21.62 14.40 -2.68
C LYS A 87 -20.76 13.28 -3.26
N ILE A 88 -19.79 12.79 -2.50
CA ILE A 88 -19.07 11.56 -2.82
C ILE A 88 -20.08 10.42 -2.63
N GLN A 89 -20.76 10.05 -3.72
CA GLN A 89 -21.49 8.80 -3.75
C GLN A 89 -20.48 7.67 -3.91
N PHE A 90 -20.23 6.94 -2.83
CA PHE A 90 -19.56 5.65 -2.91
C PHE A 90 -20.49 4.71 -3.67
N VAL A 91 -20.23 4.51 -4.95
CA VAL A 91 -20.87 3.45 -5.73
C VAL A 91 -20.03 2.20 -5.53
N PRO A 92 -20.55 1.15 -4.85
CA PRO A 92 -19.85 -0.12 -4.77
C PRO A 92 -19.60 -0.60 -6.20
N ALA A 93 -18.34 -0.79 -6.57
CA ALA A 93 -18.02 -1.44 -7.83
C ALA A 93 -18.68 -2.84 -7.80
N PRO A 94 -19.47 -3.21 -8.83
CA PRO A 94 -20.06 -4.53 -8.89
C PRO A 94 -18.91 -5.54 -8.88
N ILE A 95 -18.90 -6.35 -7.83
CA ILE A 95 -17.95 -7.43 -7.65
C ILE A 95 -18.34 -8.53 -8.64
N PRO A 96 -17.47 -8.96 -9.57
CA PRO A 96 -17.78 -10.08 -10.44
C PRO A 96 -17.99 -11.34 -9.57
N PHE A 97 -19.17 -11.92 -9.64
CA PHE A 97 -19.45 -13.20 -8.99
C PHE A 97 -18.77 -14.30 -9.80
N GLU A 98 -17.65 -14.81 -9.30
CA GLU A 98 -16.97 -15.95 -9.89
C GLU A 98 -17.26 -17.21 -9.08
N ASP A 99 -17.62 -18.29 -9.77
CA ASP A 99 -17.80 -19.61 -9.16
C ASP A 99 -16.44 -20.12 -8.67
N TYR A 100 -16.14 -19.90 -7.38
CA TYR A 100 -14.88 -20.24 -6.77
C TYR A 100 -14.80 -21.76 -6.51
N ARG A 101 -14.42 -22.52 -7.54
CA ARG A 101 -14.27 -23.98 -7.47
C ARG A 101 -12.80 -24.38 -7.42
N VAL A 102 -12.33 -24.74 -6.23
CA VAL A 102 -10.97 -25.25 -6.01
C VAL A 102 -10.88 -26.70 -6.52
N PRO A 103 -9.89 -27.06 -7.37
CA PRO A 103 -9.69 -28.44 -7.79
C PRO A 103 -9.46 -29.40 -6.61
N ARG A 104 -9.97 -30.62 -6.70
CA ARG A 104 -9.75 -31.64 -5.64
C ARG A 104 -8.31 -32.13 -5.58
N SER A 105 -7.69 -32.36 -6.75
CA SER A 105 -6.30 -32.85 -6.86
C SER A 105 -5.30 -31.79 -6.38
N PRO A 106 -4.38 -32.13 -5.44
CA PRO A 106 -3.32 -31.22 -5.01
C PRO A 106 -2.46 -30.71 -6.16
N PHE A 107 -2.17 -31.56 -7.14
CA PHE A 107 -1.41 -31.19 -8.33
C PHE A 107 -2.13 -30.09 -9.13
N SER A 108 -3.42 -30.30 -9.45
CA SER A 108 -4.22 -29.32 -10.21
C SER A 108 -4.46 -28.01 -9.44
N ARG A 109 -4.44 -28.03 -8.09
CA ARG A 109 -4.57 -26.81 -7.28
C ARG A 109 -3.41 -25.84 -7.53
N VAL A 110 -2.20 -26.34 -7.79
CA VAL A 110 -1.05 -25.47 -8.06
C VAL A 110 -1.28 -24.67 -9.34
N PHE A 111 -1.63 -25.33 -10.44
CA PHE A 111 -1.83 -24.65 -11.72
C PHE A 111 -3.08 -23.77 -11.74
N TRP A 112 -4.12 -24.16 -10.99
CA TRP A 112 -5.25 -23.31 -10.72
C TRP A 112 -4.87 -22.04 -9.95
N LEU A 113 -4.03 -22.14 -8.91
CA LEU A 113 -3.50 -20.98 -8.20
C LEU A 113 -2.64 -20.10 -9.12
N MET A 114 -1.82 -20.71 -9.98
CA MET A 114 -1.02 -19.96 -10.96
C MET A 114 -1.91 -19.13 -11.90
N ARG A 115 -3.00 -19.70 -12.41
CA ARG A 115 -4.00 -18.96 -13.21
C ARG A 115 -4.65 -17.82 -12.43
N LEU A 116 -4.99 -18.05 -11.15
CA LEU A 116 -5.56 -17.01 -10.31
C LEU A 116 -4.57 -15.86 -10.07
N LEU A 117 -3.31 -16.18 -9.77
CA LEU A 117 -2.25 -15.17 -9.60
C LEU A 117 -2.04 -14.38 -10.89
N GLU A 118 -1.92 -15.06 -12.02
CA GLU A 118 -1.78 -14.44 -13.34
C GLU A 118 -2.91 -13.45 -13.62
N ARG A 119 -4.16 -13.89 -13.42
CA ARG A 119 -5.35 -13.05 -13.62
C ARG A 119 -5.39 -11.87 -12.65
N SER A 120 -5.05 -12.09 -11.39
CA SER A 120 -5.00 -11.01 -10.39
C SER A 120 -3.98 -9.92 -10.75
N ILE A 121 -2.85 -10.30 -11.37
CA ILE A 121 -1.83 -9.35 -11.83
C ILE A 121 -2.32 -8.62 -13.10
N ARG A 122 -3.02 -9.29 -14.01
CA ARG A 122 -3.46 -8.71 -15.29
C ARG A 122 -4.63 -7.74 -15.16
N GLU A 123 -5.68 -8.17 -14.46
CA GLU A 123 -6.98 -7.49 -14.42
C GLU A 123 -7.58 -7.39 -13.01
N GLY A 124 -7.01 -8.10 -12.05
CA GLY A 124 -7.57 -8.26 -10.71
C GLY A 124 -8.45 -9.50 -10.62
N ALA A 125 -8.48 -10.15 -9.46
CA ALA A 125 -9.23 -11.40 -9.30
C ALA A 125 -9.52 -11.72 -7.83
N PHE A 126 -10.52 -12.58 -7.62
CA PHE A 126 -10.69 -13.29 -6.36
C PHE A 126 -9.62 -14.36 -6.19
N LEU A 127 -8.78 -14.21 -5.16
CA LEU A 127 -7.86 -15.27 -4.73
C LEU A 127 -8.48 -16.20 -3.68
N THR A 128 -9.45 -15.68 -2.91
CA THR A 128 -10.33 -16.44 -2.02
C THR A 128 -11.75 -15.90 -2.17
N PRO A 129 -12.80 -16.59 -1.69
CA PRO A 129 -14.16 -16.07 -1.75
C PRO A 129 -14.35 -14.70 -1.08
N SER A 130 -13.44 -14.32 -0.18
CA SER A 130 -13.49 -13.07 0.59
C SER A 130 -12.36 -12.09 0.27
N LEU A 131 -11.47 -12.40 -0.69
CA LEU A 131 -10.32 -11.55 -1.03
C LEU A 131 -10.26 -11.29 -2.53
N TYR A 132 -10.74 -10.12 -2.93
CA TYR A 132 -10.46 -9.56 -4.25
C TYR A 132 -9.15 -8.78 -4.22
N VAL A 133 -8.22 -9.11 -5.11
CA VAL A 133 -6.97 -8.38 -5.29
C VAL A 133 -7.07 -7.59 -6.57
N TRP A 134 -7.20 -6.27 -6.44
CA TRP A 134 -7.23 -5.34 -7.56
C TRP A 134 -5.89 -5.31 -8.30
N ARG A 135 -5.92 -5.11 -9.61
CA ARG A 135 -4.72 -4.96 -10.44
C ARG A 135 -3.79 -3.88 -9.87
N GLU A 136 -4.35 -2.76 -9.45
CA GLU A 136 -3.64 -1.60 -8.91
C GLU A 136 -2.81 -1.94 -7.66
N ILE A 137 -3.19 -2.98 -6.92
CA ILE A 137 -2.41 -3.45 -5.75
C ILE A 137 -1.02 -3.94 -6.19
N TRP A 138 -0.91 -4.58 -7.35
CA TRP A 138 0.35 -5.06 -7.91
C TRP A 138 1.24 -3.92 -8.44
N PHE A 139 0.64 -2.85 -8.93
CA PHE A 139 1.33 -1.73 -9.57
C PHE A 139 1.37 -0.45 -8.71
N GLN A 140 1.35 -0.59 -7.39
CA GLN A 140 1.37 0.57 -6.49
C GLN A 140 2.66 1.39 -6.60
N ASP A 141 2.51 2.71 -6.60
CA ASP A 141 3.63 3.64 -6.51
C ASP A 141 4.47 3.41 -5.24
N GLY A 142 5.79 3.45 -5.40
CA GLY A 142 6.75 3.23 -4.33
C GLY A 142 6.73 1.81 -3.72
N CYS A 143 6.15 0.81 -4.41
CA CYS A 143 6.16 -0.59 -3.96
C CYS A 143 7.58 -1.12 -3.70
N ARG A 144 8.58 -0.59 -4.42
CA ARG A 144 10.00 -0.89 -4.26
C ARG A 144 10.51 -0.71 -2.82
N ALA A 145 9.95 0.23 -2.06
CA ALA A 145 10.35 0.45 -0.67
C ALA A 145 9.86 -0.67 0.27
N SER A 146 8.79 -1.36 -0.11
CA SER A 146 8.17 -2.43 0.68
C SER A 146 8.61 -3.82 0.23
N LEU A 147 8.86 -3.98 -1.07
CA LEU A 147 9.23 -5.26 -1.67
C LEU A 147 10.74 -5.42 -1.73
N ARG A 148 11.23 -6.49 -1.11
CA ARG A 148 12.66 -6.83 -1.05
C ARG A 148 13.05 -7.78 -2.18
N PHE A 149 14.34 -7.76 -2.52
CA PHE A 149 14.99 -8.74 -3.41
C PHE A 149 14.37 -8.83 -4.82
N VAL A 150 13.89 -7.71 -5.37
CA VAL A 150 13.26 -7.66 -6.70
C VAL A 150 14.18 -8.21 -7.79
N GLY A 151 15.47 -7.85 -7.77
CA GLY A 151 16.45 -8.37 -8.73
C GLY A 151 16.62 -9.89 -8.68
N ALA A 152 16.60 -10.48 -7.47
CA ALA A 152 16.68 -11.93 -7.29
C ALA A 152 15.46 -12.64 -7.89
N LYS A 153 14.27 -12.08 -7.64
CA LYS A 153 13.00 -12.60 -8.17
C LYS A 153 12.93 -12.49 -9.69
N ILE A 154 13.45 -11.41 -10.27
CA ILE A 154 13.56 -11.27 -11.73
C ILE A 154 14.44 -12.38 -12.30
N LYS A 155 15.64 -12.60 -11.75
CA LYS A 155 16.53 -13.69 -12.21
C LYS A 155 15.87 -15.06 -12.10
N TYR A 156 15.15 -15.30 -11.01
CA TYR A 156 14.43 -16.55 -10.80
C TYR A 156 13.32 -16.75 -11.86
N ALA A 157 12.45 -15.75 -12.04
CA ALA A 157 11.33 -15.83 -12.96
C ALA A 157 11.78 -15.86 -14.44
N SER A 158 12.78 -15.07 -14.82
CA SER A 158 13.34 -15.11 -16.17
C SER A 158 14.07 -16.41 -16.45
N GLY A 159 14.83 -16.92 -15.47
CA GLY A 159 15.50 -18.23 -15.55
C GLY A 159 14.51 -19.38 -15.71
N LEU A 160 13.36 -19.33 -15.02
CA LEU A 160 12.26 -20.28 -15.21
C LEU A 160 11.76 -20.28 -16.66
N CYS A 161 11.51 -19.11 -17.24
CA CYS A 161 11.07 -19.00 -18.64
C CYS A 161 12.10 -19.64 -19.59
N SER A 162 13.39 -19.32 -19.42
CA SER A 162 14.46 -19.93 -20.22
C SER A 162 14.56 -21.44 -20.03
N ALA A 163 14.25 -21.96 -18.84
CA ALA A 163 14.23 -23.40 -18.57
C ALA A 163 13.03 -24.11 -19.22
N MET A 164 11.91 -23.41 -19.41
CA MET A 164 10.70 -23.93 -20.06
C MET A 164 10.76 -23.87 -21.59
N GLU A 165 11.55 -22.97 -22.18
CA GLU A 165 11.66 -22.79 -23.63
C GLU A 165 11.97 -24.08 -24.42
N PRO A 166 12.91 -24.95 -23.99
CA PRO A 166 13.14 -26.23 -24.67
C PRO A 166 11.94 -27.19 -24.58
N LEU A 167 11.14 -27.10 -23.52
CA LEU A 167 9.94 -27.93 -23.35
C LEU A 167 8.81 -27.44 -24.25
N LEU A 168 8.65 -26.12 -24.39
CA LEU A 168 7.65 -25.51 -25.26
C LEU A 168 7.87 -25.83 -26.74
N SER A 169 9.13 -26.03 -27.15
CA SER A 169 9.48 -26.41 -28.53
C SER A 169 9.28 -27.90 -28.85
N MET A 170 8.87 -28.73 -27.88
CA MET A 170 8.62 -30.15 -28.12
C MET A 170 7.29 -30.35 -28.88
N THR A 171 7.38 -30.85 -30.10
CA THR A 171 6.22 -31.14 -30.97
C THR A 171 5.60 -32.51 -30.74
N THR A 172 6.33 -33.44 -30.11
CA THR A 172 5.86 -34.82 -29.84
C THR A 172 6.23 -35.23 -28.41
N LEU A 173 5.25 -35.76 -27.68
CA LEU A 173 5.41 -36.31 -26.32
C LEU A 173 5.56 -37.83 -26.30
N GLY A 174 5.46 -38.48 -27.46
CA GLY A 174 5.57 -39.95 -27.59
C GLY A 174 7.00 -40.47 -27.43
N ASP A 175 8.01 -39.61 -27.57
CA ASP A 175 9.40 -39.93 -27.23
C ASP A 175 9.59 -39.79 -25.72
N ILE A 176 9.33 -40.89 -25.01
CA ILE A 176 9.34 -40.97 -23.54
C ILE A 176 10.73 -40.63 -22.99
N GLU A 177 11.81 -41.16 -23.57
CA GLU A 177 13.18 -40.94 -23.10
C GLU A 177 13.59 -39.47 -23.24
N LYS A 178 13.27 -38.85 -24.38
CA LYS A 178 13.55 -37.43 -24.60
C LYS A 178 12.73 -36.53 -23.68
N THR A 179 11.45 -36.86 -23.48
CA THR A 179 10.55 -36.13 -22.58
C THR A 179 11.07 -36.19 -21.15
N GLU A 180 11.40 -37.38 -20.67
CA GLU A 180 12.01 -37.60 -19.36
C GLU A 180 13.29 -36.78 -19.20
N LYS A 181 14.21 -36.86 -20.16
CA LYS A 181 15.49 -36.14 -20.12
C LYS A 181 15.29 -34.63 -19.99
N ASN A 182 14.36 -34.05 -20.75
CA ASN A 182 14.10 -32.62 -20.71
C ASN A 182 13.41 -32.20 -19.40
N LEU A 183 12.48 -32.99 -18.87
CA LEU A 183 11.85 -32.74 -17.57
C LEU A 183 12.87 -32.82 -16.42
N ARG A 184 13.76 -33.82 -16.42
CA ARG A 184 14.87 -33.91 -15.44
C ARG A 184 15.78 -32.68 -15.50
N LYS A 185 16.10 -32.22 -16.71
CA LYS A 185 16.90 -31.00 -16.90
C LYS A 185 16.19 -29.79 -16.29
N PHE A 186 14.89 -29.63 -16.53
CA PHE A 186 14.09 -28.56 -15.93
C PHE A 186 14.12 -28.63 -14.40
N VAL A 187 13.87 -29.80 -13.81
CA VAL A 187 13.89 -30.00 -12.34
C VAL A 187 15.22 -29.56 -11.72
N ASN A 188 16.34 -29.91 -12.35
CA ASN A 188 17.67 -29.53 -11.88
C ASN A 188 17.92 -28.02 -11.98
N VAL A 189 17.56 -27.41 -13.12
CA VAL A 189 17.70 -25.96 -13.33
C VAL A 189 16.81 -25.19 -12.35
N GLU A 190 15.56 -25.60 -12.15
CA GLU A 190 14.66 -24.96 -11.19
C GLU A 190 15.26 -24.99 -9.78
N ARG A 191 15.82 -26.13 -9.36
CA ARG A 191 16.46 -26.29 -8.05
C ARG A 191 17.64 -25.34 -7.87
N GLU A 192 18.49 -25.18 -8.89
CA GLU A 192 19.62 -24.25 -8.86
C GLU A 192 19.17 -22.79 -8.79
N LEU A 193 18.15 -22.43 -9.58
CA LEU A 193 17.52 -21.11 -9.54
C LEU A 193 16.91 -20.84 -8.16
N ARG A 194 16.22 -21.83 -7.59
CA ARG A 194 15.61 -21.75 -6.26
C ARG A 194 16.66 -21.53 -5.18
N ASN A 195 17.74 -22.31 -5.18
CA ASN A 195 18.83 -22.17 -4.22
C ASN A 195 19.48 -20.77 -4.29
N THR A 196 19.60 -20.22 -5.50
CA THR A 196 20.10 -18.85 -5.70
C THR A 196 19.12 -17.83 -5.13
N LEU A 197 17.81 -17.98 -5.37
CA LEU A 197 16.79 -17.12 -4.77
C LEU A 197 16.81 -17.20 -3.23
N ASP A 198 16.87 -18.40 -2.67
CA ASP A 198 16.83 -18.61 -1.21
C ASP A 198 18.09 -18.08 -0.52
N SER A 199 19.26 -18.21 -1.17
CA SER A 199 20.50 -17.62 -0.67
C SER A 199 20.51 -16.09 -0.75
N GLU A 200 20.02 -15.50 -1.84
CA GLU A 200 19.92 -14.03 -1.98
C GLU A 200 18.86 -13.43 -1.04
N THR A 201 17.79 -14.18 -0.71
CA THR A 201 16.72 -13.74 0.21
C THR A 201 17.00 -14.05 1.69
N GLY A 202 18.08 -14.77 2.01
CA GLY A 202 18.48 -15.10 3.37
C GLY A 202 17.62 -16.19 4.02
N ARG A 203 16.94 -17.04 3.23
CA ARG A 203 16.16 -18.19 3.72
C ARG A 203 17.01 -19.42 4.05
N VAL A 204 18.30 -19.41 3.71
CA VAL A 204 19.26 -20.44 4.14
C VAL A 204 19.83 -20.05 5.51
N THR A 205 19.35 -20.69 6.57
CA THR A 205 19.88 -20.55 7.94
C THR A 205 21.17 -21.34 8.21
N ASP A 206 21.66 -22.12 7.25
CA ASP A 206 22.84 -22.97 7.43
C ASP A 206 24.01 -22.53 6.53
N ALA A 207 24.79 -21.58 7.02
CA ALA A 207 26.19 -21.44 6.63
C ALA A 207 27.01 -20.98 7.82
N LYS A 208 27.95 -21.84 8.24
CA LYS A 208 28.92 -21.63 9.32
C LYS A 208 29.53 -20.20 9.27
N PRO A 209 29.81 -19.58 10.43
CA PRO A 209 30.35 -18.22 10.48
C PRO A 209 31.77 -18.18 9.89
N GLN A 210 31.88 -17.80 8.62
CA GLN A 210 33.18 -17.49 8.01
C GLN A 210 33.66 -16.14 8.55
N ARG A 211 34.90 -16.17 9.06
CA ARG A 211 35.62 -15.09 9.74
C ARG A 211 35.44 -13.73 9.03
N LYS A 212 35.05 -12.72 9.80
CA LYS A 212 34.93 -11.33 9.39
C LYS A 212 36.28 -10.77 8.94
N SER A 213 36.47 -10.63 7.63
CA SER A 213 37.53 -9.79 7.06
C SER A 213 37.09 -8.33 7.10
N VAL A 214 37.87 -7.51 7.79
CA VAL A 214 37.66 -6.05 7.99
C VAL A 214 37.71 -5.28 6.66
N TRP A 215 38.20 -5.90 5.56
CA TRP A 215 38.16 -5.33 4.21
C TRP A 215 36.77 -5.35 3.55
N GLY A 216 35.79 -6.09 4.11
CA GLY A 216 34.43 -6.14 3.58
C GLY A 216 33.55 -4.92 3.92
N ALA A 217 33.98 -4.05 4.85
CA ALA A 217 33.19 -2.89 5.28
C ALA A 217 33.28 -1.71 4.29
N LEU A 218 34.40 -1.57 3.57
CA LEU A 218 34.59 -0.49 2.59
C LEU A 218 34.04 -0.84 1.20
N ALA A 219 34.02 -2.13 0.82
CA ALA A 219 33.41 -2.60 -0.42
C ALA A 219 31.86 -2.50 -0.42
N LYS A 220 31.23 -2.46 0.76
CA LYS A 220 29.76 -2.32 0.88
C LYS A 220 29.25 -0.92 0.54
N LYS A 221 30.10 0.11 0.55
CA LYS A 221 29.71 1.48 0.12
C LYS A 221 29.90 1.73 -1.37
N ALA A 222 30.71 0.93 -2.07
CA ALA A 222 30.98 1.11 -3.50
C ALA A 222 30.10 0.25 -4.44
N LYS A 223 29.42 -0.79 -3.94
CA LYS A 223 28.43 -1.59 -4.72
C LYS A 223 27.00 -1.03 -4.70
N SER A 224 26.81 0.16 -4.13
CA SER A 224 25.49 0.81 -4.04
C SER A 224 25.08 1.51 -5.35
N TRP A 225 25.98 1.71 -6.31
CA TRP A 225 25.79 2.70 -7.39
C TRP A 225 25.84 2.15 -8.84
N THR A 226 25.70 0.83 -9.04
CA THR A 226 25.59 0.22 -10.38
C THR A 226 24.57 -0.93 -10.47
N HIS A 227 23.51 -0.88 -9.67
CA HIS A 227 22.29 -1.61 -10.03
C HIS A 227 21.39 -0.64 -10.77
N GLN A 228 21.30 -0.79 -12.09
CA GLN A 228 20.14 -0.36 -12.86
C GLN A 228 18.91 -0.87 -12.09
N GLU A 229 18.20 0.04 -11.42
CA GLU A 229 17.23 -0.33 -10.39
C GLU A 229 16.09 -1.11 -11.02
N SER A 230 16.16 -2.44 -10.91
CA SER A 230 15.24 -3.37 -11.56
C SER A 230 13.80 -3.09 -11.13
N SER A 231 12.90 -2.87 -12.09
CA SER A 231 11.52 -2.49 -11.78
C SER A 231 10.73 -3.67 -11.26
N TYR A 232 9.88 -3.44 -10.25
CA TYR A 232 8.92 -4.47 -9.85
C TYR A 232 7.95 -4.80 -10.99
N ALA A 233 7.66 -3.84 -11.88
CA ALA A 233 6.94 -4.11 -13.11
C ALA A 233 7.65 -5.16 -13.98
N ASP A 234 8.98 -5.09 -14.10
CA ASP A 234 9.77 -6.10 -14.83
C ASP A 234 9.66 -7.48 -14.16
N CYS A 235 9.68 -7.51 -12.82
CA CYS A 235 9.45 -8.72 -12.04
C CYS A 235 8.09 -9.34 -12.34
N LEU A 236 7.04 -8.53 -12.39
CA LEU A 236 5.69 -9.00 -12.73
C LEU A 236 5.60 -9.48 -14.17
N THR A 237 6.25 -8.82 -15.13
CA THR A 237 6.31 -9.27 -16.53
C THR A 237 6.93 -10.66 -16.63
N TRP A 238 8.07 -10.90 -15.99
CA TRP A 238 8.70 -12.21 -15.98
C TRP A 238 7.87 -13.26 -15.23
N ALA A 239 7.26 -12.87 -14.10
CA ALA A 239 6.39 -13.78 -13.35
C ALA A 239 5.16 -14.18 -14.16
N LEU A 240 4.51 -13.25 -14.86
CA LEU A 240 3.39 -13.54 -15.77
C LEU A 240 3.79 -14.55 -16.84
N ASN A 241 4.91 -14.32 -17.52
CA ASN A 241 5.41 -15.25 -18.54
C ASN A 241 5.67 -16.65 -17.94
N ALA A 242 6.25 -16.73 -16.73
CA ALA A 242 6.51 -18.00 -16.07
C ALA A 242 5.20 -18.71 -15.64
N LEU A 243 4.20 -17.97 -15.17
CA LEU A 243 2.88 -18.50 -14.81
C LEU A 243 2.16 -19.09 -16.03
N GLU A 244 2.20 -18.39 -17.17
CA GLU A 244 1.59 -18.83 -18.43
C GLU A 244 2.30 -20.05 -19.01
N GLN A 245 3.62 -20.00 -19.13
CA GLN A 245 4.42 -21.10 -19.67
C GLN A 245 4.28 -22.35 -18.79
N GLY A 246 4.26 -22.17 -17.46
CA GLY A 246 4.10 -23.27 -16.50
C GLY A 246 2.81 -24.07 -16.67
N GLN A 247 1.78 -23.52 -17.31
CA GLN A 247 0.55 -24.27 -17.64
C GLN A 247 0.82 -25.44 -18.61
N LEU A 248 1.99 -25.51 -19.25
CA LEU A 248 2.40 -26.68 -20.05
C LEU A 248 2.44 -27.96 -19.20
N PHE A 249 2.88 -27.88 -17.94
CA PHE A 249 3.08 -29.07 -17.10
C PHE A 249 1.75 -29.72 -16.70
N GLU A 250 0.70 -28.93 -16.47
CA GLU A 250 -0.65 -29.46 -16.25
C GLU A 250 -1.17 -30.18 -17.50
N ARG A 251 -0.99 -29.57 -18.68
CA ARG A 251 -1.38 -30.18 -19.97
C ARG A 251 -0.65 -31.50 -20.21
N TRP A 252 0.65 -31.56 -19.93
CA TRP A 252 1.45 -32.78 -20.06
C TRP A 252 1.01 -33.84 -19.05
N HIS A 253 0.71 -33.45 -17.81
CA HIS A 253 0.22 -34.39 -16.80
C HIS A 253 -1.11 -35.01 -17.22
N ILE A 254 -2.05 -34.20 -17.74
CA ILE A 254 -3.33 -34.70 -18.27
C ILE A 254 -3.08 -35.70 -19.40
N TYR A 255 -2.21 -35.34 -20.36
CA TYR A 255 -1.85 -36.23 -21.48
C TYR A 255 -1.29 -37.58 -21.01
N PHE A 256 -0.29 -37.59 -20.11
CA PHE A 256 0.31 -38.83 -19.63
C PHE A 256 -0.61 -39.62 -18.70
N THR A 257 -1.51 -38.96 -17.97
CA THR A 257 -2.54 -39.65 -17.18
C THR A 257 -3.49 -40.40 -18.10
N GLN A 258 -3.99 -39.74 -19.16
CA GLN A 258 -4.85 -40.36 -20.16
C GLN A 258 -4.14 -41.48 -20.92
N ALA A 259 -2.85 -41.33 -21.23
CA ALA A 259 -2.06 -42.39 -21.86
C ALA A 259 -1.85 -43.62 -20.96
N ALA A 260 -1.95 -43.45 -19.63
CA ALA A 260 -1.89 -44.52 -18.66
C ALA A 260 -3.27 -45.14 -18.34
N GLU A 261 -4.37 -44.48 -18.69
CA GLU A 261 -5.73 -44.98 -18.43
C GLU A 261 -5.97 -46.30 -19.16
N GLY A 262 -6.42 -47.31 -18.41
CA GLY A 262 -6.72 -48.64 -18.96
C GLY A 262 -5.51 -49.53 -19.24
N VAL A 263 -4.28 -49.05 -18.99
CA VAL A 263 -3.04 -49.82 -19.15
C VAL A 263 -2.54 -50.30 -17.80
N SER A 264 -2.52 -51.62 -17.58
CA SER A 264 -2.03 -52.24 -16.34
C SER A 264 -1.07 -53.40 -16.64
N PRO A 265 0.20 -53.34 -16.22
CA PRO A 265 0.83 -52.24 -15.47
C PRO A 265 1.12 -51.02 -16.34
N VAL A 266 1.09 -49.83 -15.73
CA VAL A 266 1.48 -48.58 -16.40
C VAL A 266 2.95 -48.68 -16.86
N PRO A 267 3.29 -48.27 -18.09
CA PRO A 267 4.67 -48.29 -18.57
C PRO A 267 5.61 -47.50 -17.63
N PRO A 268 6.77 -48.06 -17.23
CA PRO A 268 7.65 -47.42 -16.24
C PRO A 268 8.07 -45.99 -16.61
N GLY A 269 8.31 -45.72 -17.89
CA GLY A 269 8.67 -44.38 -18.35
C GLY A 269 7.53 -43.37 -18.23
N ILE A 270 6.27 -43.79 -18.42
CA ILE A 270 5.10 -42.92 -18.22
C ILE A 270 4.92 -42.61 -16.73
N GLN A 271 5.02 -43.62 -15.87
CA GLN A 271 4.96 -43.42 -14.42
C GLN A 271 6.04 -42.44 -13.94
N PHE A 272 7.27 -42.62 -14.43
CA PHE A 272 8.38 -41.74 -14.08
C PHE A 272 8.17 -40.29 -14.54
N ILE A 273 7.60 -40.07 -15.72
CA ILE A 273 7.22 -38.73 -16.20
C ILE A 273 6.15 -38.10 -15.29
N LEU A 274 5.13 -38.87 -14.90
CA LEU A 274 4.09 -38.38 -13.99
C LEU A 274 4.69 -37.95 -12.64
N ASP A 275 5.61 -38.73 -12.09
CA ASP A 275 6.31 -38.40 -10.84
C ASP A 275 7.14 -37.11 -10.98
N LEU A 276 7.85 -36.94 -12.10
CA LEU A 276 8.58 -35.69 -12.39
C LEU A 276 7.64 -34.49 -12.48
N LEU A 277 6.50 -34.64 -13.16
CA LEU A 277 5.53 -33.55 -13.30
C LEU A 277 4.96 -33.16 -11.94
N GLN A 278 4.63 -34.12 -11.08
CA GLN A 278 4.21 -33.85 -9.71
C GLN A 278 5.29 -33.08 -8.93
N HIS A 279 6.55 -33.49 -9.05
CA HIS A 279 7.67 -32.80 -8.42
C HIS A 279 7.81 -31.36 -8.92
N ILE A 280 7.67 -31.13 -10.23
CA ILE A 280 7.66 -29.80 -10.84
C ILE A 280 6.51 -28.95 -10.29
N GLY A 281 5.32 -29.51 -10.16
CA GLY A 281 4.18 -28.84 -9.53
C GLY A 281 4.51 -28.35 -8.12
N ILE A 282 5.17 -29.20 -7.31
CA ILE A 282 5.62 -28.81 -5.97
C ILE A 282 6.64 -27.66 -6.05
N GLN A 283 7.64 -27.76 -6.93
CA GLN A 283 8.67 -26.72 -7.11
C GLN A 283 8.10 -25.36 -7.52
N LEU A 284 7.15 -25.34 -8.45
CA LEU A 284 6.47 -24.13 -8.89
C LEU A 284 5.59 -23.53 -7.79
N TYR A 285 4.93 -24.37 -6.98
CA TYR A 285 4.20 -23.91 -5.82
C TYR A 285 5.15 -23.28 -4.78
N THR A 286 6.13 -24.05 -4.31
CA THR A 286 6.97 -23.68 -3.16
C THR A 286 7.86 -22.48 -3.40
N GLY A 287 8.00 -22.01 -4.63
CA GLY A 287 8.45 -20.63 -4.72
C GLY A 287 7.92 -19.73 -5.81
N LEU A 288 7.54 -20.12 -7.04
CA LEU A 288 6.89 -19.12 -7.92
C LEU A 288 5.59 -18.61 -7.28
N CYS A 289 4.72 -19.53 -6.86
CA CYS A 289 3.46 -19.15 -6.20
C CYS A 289 3.70 -18.52 -4.82
N VAL A 290 4.53 -19.15 -3.98
CA VAL A 290 4.78 -18.68 -2.61
C VAL A 290 5.43 -17.29 -2.58
N PHE A 291 6.38 -16.96 -3.47
CA PHE A 291 6.96 -15.62 -3.46
C PHE A 291 5.94 -14.58 -3.93
N LEU A 292 5.12 -14.90 -4.95
CA LEU A 292 4.09 -13.98 -5.44
C LEU A 292 3.02 -13.73 -4.37
N LEU A 293 2.58 -14.77 -3.66
CA LEU A 293 1.64 -14.65 -2.54
C LEU A 293 2.22 -13.81 -1.40
N HIS A 294 3.51 -13.96 -1.10
CA HIS A 294 4.17 -13.16 -0.08
C HIS A 294 4.25 -11.68 -0.47
N ASP A 295 4.61 -11.38 -1.72
CA ASP A 295 4.63 -10.01 -2.23
C ASP A 295 3.22 -9.40 -2.25
N MET A 296 2.24 -10.17 -2.70
CA MET A 296 0.83 -9.78 -2.67
C MET A 296 0.38 -9.43 -1.25
N ALA A 297 0.69 -10.26 -0.25
CA ALA A 297 0.31 -10.01 1.13
C ALA A 297 0.85 -8.65 1.63
N ILE A 298 2.13 -8.36 1.36
CA ILE A 298 2.76 -7.07 1.68
C ILE A 298 2.05 -5.91 0.96
N LEU A 299 1.73 -6.09 -0.32
CA LEU A 299 1.09 -5.05 -1.12
C LEU A 299 -0.35 -4.79 -0.67
N VAL A 300 -1.11 -5.83 -0.34
CA VAL A 300 -2.48 -5.71 0.19
C VAL A 300 -2.46 -4.99 1.53
N GLU A 301 -1.57 -5.39 2.46
CA GLU A 301 -1.43 -4.74 3.76
C GLU A 301 -1.07 -3.26 3.61
N ARG A 302 -0.11 -2.96 2.73
CA ARG A 302 0.27 -1.57 2.40
C ARG A 302 -0.90 -0.78 1.82
N TYR A 303 -1.67 -1.38 0.92
CA TYR A 303 -2.83 -0.74 0.30
C TYR A 303 -3.89 -0.42 1.36
N GLN A 304 -4.22 -1.38 2.23
CA GLN A 304 -5.17 -1.20 3.33
C GLN A 304 -4.71 -0.09 4.29
N TYR A 305 -3.43 -0.08 4.68
CA TYR A 305 -2.87 0.96 5.53
C TYR A 305 -2.97 2.36 4.88
N LYS A 306 -2.63 2.49 3.59
CA LYS A 306 -2.76 3.75 2.86
C LYS A 306 -4.21 4.20 2.76
N SER A 307 -5.13 3.28 2.45
CA SER A 307 -6.56 3.57 2.38
C SER A 307 -7.12 4.04 3.72
N GLN A 308 -6.77 3.37 4.82
CA GLN A 308 -7.15 3.80 6.17
C GLN A 308 -6.62 5.21 6.48
N LYS A 309 -5.35 5.49 6.17
CA LYS A 309 -4.74 6.81 6.39
C LYS A 309 -5.39 7.91 5.53
N SER A 310 -5.82 7.59 4.32
CA SER A 310 -6.55 8.53 3.46
C SER A 310 -7.95 8.80 4.01
N VAL A 311 -8.66 7.76 4.48
CA VAL A 311 -9.98 7.91 5.09
C VAL A 311 -9.91 8.74 6.37
N THR A 312 -8.94 8.50 7.26
CA THR A 312 -8.79 9.30 8.49
C THR A 312 -8.41 10.75 8.24
N ARG A 313 -7.87 11.09 7.06
CA ARG A 313 -7.64 12.49 6.64
C ARG A 313 -8.88 13.16 6.06
N LEU A 314 -9.78 12.39 5.47
CA LEU A 314 -11.04 12.87 4.87
C LEU A 314 -12.16 12.98 5.91
N LEU A 315 -12.15 12.11 6.93
CA LEU A 315 -13.04 12.23 8.07
C LEU A 315 -12.53 13.36 8.97
N PRO A 316 -13.39 14.30 9.40
CA PRO A 316 -12.99 15.31 10.37
C PRO A 316 -12.47 14.59 11.62
N VAL A 317 -11.24 14.91 12.02
CA VAL A 317 -10.64 14.47 13.28
C VAL A 317 -11.65 14.80 14.38
N GLU A 318 -12.14 13.75 15.03
CA GLU A 318 -13.12 13.69 16.13
C GLU A 318 -13.84 15.00 16.47
N PRO A 319 -15.19 15.09 16.38
CA PRO A 319 -15.87 16.06 17.21
C PRO A 319 -15.46 15.71 18.65
N LYS A 320 -14.77 16.62 19.33
CA LYS A 320 -14.65 16.58 20.78
C LYS A 320 -16.09 16.53 21.29
N LEU A 321 -16.58 15.35 21.63
CA LEU A 321 -17.77 15.23 22.44
C LEU A 321 -17.40 15.93 23.73
N GLU A 322 -17.86 17.16 23.88
CA GLU A 322 -17.81 17.87 25.15
C GLU A 322 -18.38 16.89 26.17
N SER A 323 -17.51 16.41 27.06
CA SER A 323 -17.94 15.69 28.23
C SER A 323 -18.82 16.65 29.00
N GLY A 324 -20.13 16.48 28.87
CA GLY A 324 -21.10 17.17 29.67
C GLY A 324 -20.77 16.91 31.13
N ASN A 325 -20.15 17.89 31.78
CA ASN A 325 -20.14 17.99 33.22
C ASN A 325 -21.59 18.25 33.63
N ALA A 326 -22.36 17.18 33.75
CA ALA A 326 -23.51 17.14 34.62
C ALA A 326 -22.97 17.14 36.06
N SER A 327 -22.62 18.34 36.56
CA SER A 327 -22.54 18.57 37.99
C SER A 327 -23.95 18.77 38.52
N ALA A 328 -24.31 17.89 39.46
CA ALA A 328 -25.51 17.89 40.28
C ALA A 328 -25.72 19.18 41.07
#